data_AF-A0A0N8H9H7-F1
#
_entry.id   AF-A0A0N8H9H7-F1
#
_cell.length_a   1.000
_cell.length_b   1.000
_cell.length_c   1.000
_cell.angle_alpha   90.00
_cell.angle_beta   90.00
_cell.angle_gamma   90.00
#
_symmetry.space_group_name_H-M   'P 1'
#
loop_
_entity.id
_entity.type
_entity.pdbx_description
1 polymer ?
#
loop_
_entity_poly.entity_id
_entity_poly.type
_entity_poly.pdbx_seq_one_letter_code
_entity_poly.pdbx_strand_id
1 'polypeptide(L)'
;MRNSNTLKNPEFRKRPFEMIHVGSRTELLPSEIVLISADISYSYIHLNDGRKLLVSTNIQKLQERLLGIKEMVRVHRSHMINVKYLKTFDEKRAALKNNLSCPISRRKKINLENALNN
;
A
#
# COMPACT_ATOMS: atom_id res chain seq x y z
N MET A 1 -35.80 0.29 -18.74
CA MET A 1 -35.54 -0.78 -17.74
C MET A 1 -34.05 -1.06 -17.73
N ARG A 2 -33.35 -0.75 -16.63
CA ARG A 2 -31.90 -1.01 -16.48
C ARG A 2 -31.75 -2.44 -15.96
N ASN A 3 -31.36 -3.37 -16.82
CA ASN A 3 -31.01 -4.72 -16.38
C ASN A 3 -29.52 -4.81 -16.07
N SER A 4 -29.28 -5.03 -14.78
CA SER A 4 -28.13 -5.63 -14.16
C SER A 4 -27.70 -6.94 -14.83
N ASN A 5 -26.44 -7.01 -15.27
CA ASN A 5 -25.52 -8.11 -14.97
C ASN A 5 -24.19 -7.87 -15.66
N THR A 6 -23.11 -7.76 -14.88
CA THR A 6 -21.78 -8.10 -15.39
C THR A 6 -20.96 -8.69 -14.25
N LEU A 7 -21.13 -10.00 -14.10
CA LEU A 7 -20.09 -10.99 -13.86
C LEU A 7 -19.14 -10.72 -12.67
N LYS A 8 -19.48 -11.39 -11.55
CA LYS A 8 -18.49 -11.93 -10.62
C LYS A 8 -17.51 -12.82 -11.41
N ASN A 9 -16.28 -12.36 -11.64
CA ASN A 9 -15.20 -13.15 -12.22
C ASN A 9 -14.11 -13.41 -11.15
N PRO A 10 -13.69 -14.67 -10.86
CA PRO A 10 -12.81 -14.98 -9.72
C PRO A 10 -11.30 -14.79 -9.97
N GLU A 11 -10.87 -14.30 -11.13
CA GLU A 11 -9.45 -14.23 -11.51
C GLU A 11 -8.94 -12.77 -11.61
N PHE A 12 -9.04 -12.00 -10.52
CA PHE A 12 -8.46 -10.64 -10.48
C PHE A 12 -6.95 -10.69 -10.23
N ARG A 13 -6.19 -11.09 -11.24
CA ARG A 13 -4.81 -10.59 -11.38
C ARG A 13 -4.90 -9.14 -11.84
N LYS A 14 -4.97 -8.19 -10.90
CA LYS A 14 -4.89 -6.75 -11.24
C LYS A 14 -3.67 -6.55 -12.14
N ARG A 15 -3.88 -5.95 -13.30
CA ARG A 15 -2.77 -5.67 -14.22
C ARG A 15 -1.84 -4.66 -13.53
N PRO A 16 -0.51 -4.77 -13.64
CA PRO A 16 0.43 -3.91 -12.93
C PRO A 16 0.31 -2.41 -13.27
N PHE A 17 -0.49 -2.05 -14.28
CA PHE A 17 -0.77 -0.69 -14.74
C PHE A 17 -2.18 -0.19 -14.39
N GLU A 18 -2.94 -0.91 -13.55
CA GLU A 18 -4.28 -0.49 -13.16
C GLU A 18 -4.23 0.54 -12.05
N MET A 19 -4.84 1.71 -12.31
CA MET A 19 -5.01 2.78 -11.33
C MET A 19 -5.83 2.30 -10.14
N ILE A 20 -5.43 2.68 -8.92
CA ILE A 20 -6.14 2.32 -7.70
C ILE A 20 -6.72 3.58 -7.06
N HIS A 21 -8.02 3.54 -6.79
CA HIS A 21 -8.66 4.56 -5.97
C HIS A 21 -8.06 4.57 -4.56
N VAL A 22 -7.50 5.69 -4.16
CA VAL A 22 -6.97 5.93 -2.81
C VAL A 22 -7.84 6.90 -2.00
N GLY A 23 -8.76 7.58 -2.66
CA GLY A 23 -9.80 8.42 -2.05
C GLY A 23 -11.05 8.44 -2.94
N SER A 24 -11.94 9.40 -2.71
CA SER A 24 -13.18 9.51 -3.49
C SER A 24 -12.96 9.94 -4.95
N ARG A 25 -11.94 10.77 -5.21
CA ARG A 25 -11.62 11.33 -6.54
C ARG A 25 -10.13 11.23 -6.89
N THR A 26 -9.40 10.39 -6.16
CA THR A 26 -7.94 10.27 -6.30
C THR A 26 -7.62 8.83 -6.64
N GLU A 27 -6.93 8.67 -7.76
CA GLU A 27 -6.41 7.41 -8.25
C GLU A 27 -4.90 7.54 -8.42
N LEU A 28 -4.17 6.47 -8.12
CA LEU A 28 -2.72 6.41 -8.23
C LEU A 28 -2.28 5.07 -8.77
N LEU A 29 -1.12 5.04 -9.41
CA LEU A 29 -0.44 3.78 -9.68
C LEU A 29 0.20 3.26 -8.39
N PRO A 30 0.13 1.95 -8.10
CA PRO A 30 0.82 1.37 -6.94
C PRO A 30 2.34 1.61 -6.95
N SER A 31 2.92 1.70 -8.14
CA SER A 31 4.34 1.98 -8.35
C SER A 31 4.74 3.39 -7.90
N GLU A 32 3.83 4.35 -7.84
CA GLU A 32 4.10 5.71 -7.37
C GLU A 32 4.13 5.79 -5.83
N ILE A 33 3.49 4.84 -5.16
CA ILE A 33 3.33 4.83 -3.70
C ILE A 33 4.60 4.26 -3.05
N VAL A 34 5.18 5.01 -2.12
CA VAL A 34 6.34 4.60 -1.32
C VAL A 34 5.89 4.08 0.05
N LEU A 35 5.06 4.87 0.75
CA LEU A 35 4.61 4.60 2.11
C LEU A 35 3.19 5.10 2.30
N ILE A 36 2.36 4.32 2.99
CA ILE A 36 1.06 4.75 3.49
C ILE A 36 1.12 4.70 5.02
N SER A 37 0.81 5.82 5.68
CA SER A 37 0.72 5.93 7.13
C SER A 37 -0.68 6.31 7.58
N ALA A 38 -1.22 5.62 8.57
CA ALA A 38 -2.55 5.87 9.10
C ALA A 38 -2.57 7.11 10.01
N ASP A 39 -3.64 7.90 9.89
CA ASP A 39 -3.93 9.04 10.77
C ASP A 39 -5.41 8.97 11.19
N ILE A 40 -5.69 8.20 12.24
CA ILE A 40 -7.04 7.91 12.75
C ILE A 40 -7.94 7.32 11.65
N SER A 41 -8.83 8.12 11.06
CA SER A 41 -9.76 7.75 9.98
C SER A 41 -9.23 8.11 8.59
N TYR A 42 -8.11 8.85 8.54
CA TYR A 42 -7.42 9.28 7.33
C TYR A 42 -6.15 8.45 7.10
N SER A 43 -5.51 8.69 5.97
CA SER A 43 -4.18 8.16 5.68
C SER A 43 -3.36 9.15 4.88
N TYR A 44 -2.07 9.22 5.19
CA TYR A 44 -1.10 9.88 4.33
C TYR A 44 -0.50 8.89 3.34
N ILE A 45 -0.37 9.32 2.09
CA ILE A 45 0.25 8.57 1.01
C ILE A 45 1.48 9.36 0.56
N HIS A 46 2.65 8.77 0.75
CA HIS A 46 3.93 9.32 0.35
C HIS A 46 4.30 8.78 -1.02
N LEU A 47 4.52 9.68 -1.97
CA LEU A 47 4.83 9.35 -3.36
C LEU A 47 6.34 9.42 -3.64
N ASN A 48 6.75 8.79 -4.73
CA ASN A 48 8.15 8.69 -5.14
C ASN A 48 8.75 10.02 -5.64
N ASP A 49 7.91 10.96 -6.06
CA ASP A 49 8.27 12.34 -6.42
C ASP A 49 8.39 13.27 -5.21
N GLY A 50 8.20 12.73 -3.99
CA GLY A 50 8.28 13.48 -2.74
C GLY A 50 6.95 14.11 -2.30
N ARG A 51 5.89 14.09 -3.12
CA ARG A 51 4.57 14.57 -2.71
C ARG A 51 3.99 13.70 -1.59
N LYS A 52 3.19 14.33 -0.75
CA LYS A 52 2.44 13.69 0.33
C LYS A 52 0.96 14.06 0.21
N LEU A 53 0.10 13.06 0.07
CA LEU A 53 -1.34 13.25 -0.05
C LEU A 53 -2.04 12.82 1.23
N LEU A 54 -3.02 13.58 1.69
CA LEU A 54 -3.95 13.17 2.74
C LEU A 54 -5.25 12.68 2.09
N VAL A 55 -5.68 11.47 2.43
CA VAL A 55 -6.94 10.90 1.93
C VAL A 55 -7.89 10.58 3.08
N SER A 56 -9.18 10.83 2.88
CA SER A 56 -10.28 10.46 3.79
C SER A 56 -10.62 8.98 3.73
N THR A 57 -9.61 8.13 3.58
CA THR A 57 -9.75 6.68 3.52
C THR A 57 -8.75 6.07 4.48
N ASN A 58 -9.24 5.20 5.37
CA ASN A 58 -8.38 4.55 6.34
C ASN A 58 -7.48 3.51 5.68
N ILE A 59 -6.36 3.22 6.35
CA ILE A 59 -5.32 2.32 5.84
C ILE A 59 -5.79 0.86 5.67
N GLN A 60 -6.83 0.43 6.40
CA GLN A 60 -7.40 -0.91 6.26
C GLN A 60 -8.11 -1.03 4.90
N LYS A 61 -8.89 -0.01 4.53
CA LYS A 61 -9.55 0.06 3.23
C LYS A 61 -8.56 0.18 2.09
N LEU A 62 -7.50 0.97 2.27
CA LEU A 62 -6.40 1.04 1.29
C LEU A 62 -5.72 -0.32 1.12
N GLN A 63 -5.45 -1.04 2.22
CA GLN A 63 -4.87 -2.38 2.16
C GLN A 63 -5.76 -3.36 1.39
N GLU A 64 -7.08 -3.36 1.59
CA GLU A 64 -8.01 -4.18 0.80
C GLU A 64 -7.93 -3.86 -0.70
N ARG A 65 -7.85 -2.57 -1.06
CA ARG A 65 -7.75 -2.14 -2.45
C ARG A 65 -6.41 -2.51 -3.10
N LEU A 66 -5.35 -2.56 -2.30
CA LEU A 66 -3.98 -2.89 -2.71
C LEU A 66 -3.67 -4.39 -2.57
N LEU A 67 -4.64 -5.21 -2.15
CA LEU A 67 -4.50 -6.65 -2.06
C LEU A 67 -4.18 -7.26 -3.44
N GLY A 68 -3.23 -8.18 -3.47
CA GLY A 68 -2.75 -8.82 -4.71
C GLY A 68 -1.55 -8.12 -5.35
N ILE A 69 -1.19 -6.91 -4.91
CA ILE A 69 0.06 -6.26 -5.33
C ILE A 69 1.16 -6.71 -4.40
N LYS A 70 2.04 -7.58 -4.92
CA LYS A 70 3.10 -8.25 -4.15
C LYS A 70 4.02 -7.25 -3.46
N GLU A 71 4.25 -6.09 -4.07
CA GLU A 71 5.16 -5.10 -3.55
C GLU A 71 4.58 -4.27 -2.38
N MET A 72 3.25 -4.25 -2.23
CA MET A 72 2.58 -3.46 -1.20
C MET A 72 2.43 -4.28 0.08
N VAL A 73 3.32 -4.07 1.05
CA VAL A 73 3.45 -4.89 2.26
C VAL A 73 3.08 -4.11 3.50
N ARG A 74 2.14 -4.67 4.26
CA ARG A 74 1.74 -4.11 5.55
C ARG A 74 2.72 -4.51 6.65
N VAL A 75 3.54 -3.56 7.12
CA VAL A 75 4.60 -3.80 8.12
C VAL A 75 4.23 -3.38 9.55
N HIS A 76 3.22 -2.52 9.72
CA HIS A 76 2.72 -2.10 11.03
C HIS A 76 1.19 -2.00 11.04
N ARG A 77 0.57 -1.85 12.22
CA ARG A 77 -0.87 -1.50 12.33
C ARG A 77 -1.20 -0.13 11.74
N SER A 78 -0.21 0.74 11.55
CA SER A 78 -0.39 2.07 10.97
C SER A 78 0.50 2.35 9.75
N HIS A 79 1.28 1.38 9.26
CA HIS A 79 2.18 1.59 8.13
C HIS A 79 2.13 0.44 7.12
N MET A 80 2.08 0.79 5.85
CA MET A 80 2.19 -0.09 4.69
C MET A 80 3.22 0.50 3.73
N ILE A 81 4.19 -0.29 3.30
CA ILE A 81 5.28 0.16 2.43
C ILE A 81 5.21 -0.51 1.08
N ASN A 82 5.83 0.12 0.09
CA ASN A 82 6.20 -0.55 -1.15
C ASN A 82 7.65 -1.04 -1.05
N VAL A 83 7.86 -2.35 -1.09
CA VAL A 83 9.19 -2.96 -0.88
C VAL A 83 10.19 -2.63 -1.98
N LYS A 84 9.75 -2.20 -3.18
CA LYS A 84 10.66 -1.68 -4.22
C LYS A 84 11.42 -0.42 -3.78
N TYR A 85 10.86 0.31 -2.81
CA TYR A 85 11.48 1.49 -2.22
C TYR A 85 12.15 1.22 -0.88
N LEU A 86 12.19 -0.04 -0.42
CA LEU A 86 12.94 -0.40 0.78
C LEU A 86 14.44 -0.23 0.52
N LYS A 87 15.13 0.44 1.45
CA LYS A 87 16.58 0.60 1.44
C LYS A 87 17.22 -0.44 2.36
N THR A 88 16.79 -0.46 3.61
CA THR A 88 17.24 -1.41 4.65
C THR A 88 16.11 -1.61 5.67
N PHE A 89 16.17 -2.67 6.45
CA PHE A 89 15.30 -2.87 7.61
C PHE A 89 16.02 -3.64 8.71
N ASP A 90 15.55 -3.46 9.94
CA ASP A 90 15.95 -4.24 11.11
C ASP A 90 14.71 -4.87 11.78
N GLU A 91 14.84 -5.35 13.01
CA GLU A 91 13.73 -5.96 13.76
C GLU A 91 12.57 -5.01 14.07
N LYS A 92 12.82 -3.71 14.11
CA LYS A 92 11.90 -2.68 14.62
C LYS A 92 11.55 -1.62 13.60
N ARG A 93 12.35 -1.42 12.55
CA ARG A 93 12.20 -0.30 11.60
C ARG A 93 12.54 -0.71 10.17
N ALA A 94 11.80 -0.13 9.22
CA ALA A 94 12.13 -0.10 7.80
C ALA A 94 12.60 1.31 7.42
N ALA A 95 13.67 1.40 6.66
CA ALA A 95 14.17 2.63 6.03
C ALA A 95 13.93 2.58 4.51
N LEU A 96 13.41 3.66 3.95
CA LEU A 96 13.01 3.78 2.55
C LEU A 96 14.02 4.66 1.78
N LYS A 97 14.06 4.51 0.46
CA LYS A 97 14.99 5.23 -0.44
C LYS A 97 14.83 6.75 -0.39
N ASN A 98 13.64 7.26 -0.04
CA ASN A 98 13.35 8.69 0.10
C ASN A 98 13.57 9.22 1.54
N ASN A 99 14.47 8.59 2.30
CA ASN A 99 14.79 8.92 3.71
C ASN A 99 13.62 8.82 4.68
N LEU A 100 12.46 8.30 4.27
CA LEU A 100 11.38 7.96 5.18
C LEU A 100 11.72 6.70 5.96
N SER A 101 11.20 6.59 7.19
CA SER A 101 11.27 5.36 7.96
C SER A 101 9.97 5.10 8.70
N CYS A 102 9.66 3.83 8.95
CA CYS A 102 8.48 3.43 9.69
C CYS A 102 8.77 2.24 10.62
N PRO A 103 8.04 2.12 11.75
CA PRO A 103 8.16 0.97 12.62
C PRO A 103 7.66 -0.30 11.92
N ILE A 104 8.25 -1.44 12.29
CA ILE A 104 7.80 -2.78 11.93
C ILE A 104 7.25 -3.43 13.20
N SER A 105 6.05 -4.00 13.11
CA SER A 105 5.52 -4.83 14.19
C SER A 105 6.09 -6.24 14.09
N ARG A 106 6.51 -6.83 15.23
CA ARG A 106 7.07 -8.19 15.29
C ARG A 106 6.25 -9.21 14.49
N ARG A 107 4.92 -9.20 14.68
CA ARG A 107 3.98 -10.11 14.00
C ARG A 107 3.90 -9.92 12.48
N LYS A 108 4.25 -8.75 11.96
CA LYS A 108 4.19 -8.44 10.52
C LYS A 108 5.57 -8.40 9.85
N LYS A 109 6.65 -8.60 10.61
CA LYS A 109 8.01 -8.74 10.06
C LYS A 109 8.07 -9.90 9.05
N ILE A 110 7.40 -11.01 9.37
CA ILE A 110 7.33 -12.19 8.49
C ILE A 110 6.74 -11.86 7.11
N ASN A 111 5.79 -10.93 7.03
CA ASN A 111 5.22 -10.50 5.74
C ASN A 111 6.26 -9.75 4.90
N LEU A 112 7.13 -8.95 5.55
CA LEU A 112 8.21 -8.24 4.88
C LEU A 112 9.28 -9.21 4.37
N GLU A 113 9.69 -10.17 5.20
CA GLU A 113 10.67 -11.20 4.84
C GLU A 113 10.16 -12.05 3.66
N ASN A 114 8.90 -12.49 3.70
CA ASN A 114 8.28 -13.26 2.61
C ASN A 114 8.20 -12.48 1.28
N ALA A 115 8.02 -11.17 1.35
CA ALA A 115 7.96 -10.32 0.16
C ALA A 115 9.33 -10.06 -0.48
N LEU A 116 10.43 -10.22 0.26
CA LEU A 116 11.80 -10.05 -0.23
C LEU A 116 12.42 -11.33 -0.78
N ASN A 117 11.89 -12.50 -0.37
CA ASN A 117 12.39 -13.82 -0.76
C ASN A 117 11.67 -14.41 -2.01
N ASN A 118 10.88 -13.60 -2.73
CA ASN A 118 10.16 -13.97 -3.96
C ASN A 118 10.64 -13.12 -5.13
#